data_AF-C7MH61-F1
#
_entry.id   AF-C7MH61-F1
#
_cell.length_a   1.000
_cell.length_b   1.000
_cell.length_c   1.000
_cell.angle_alpha   90.00
_cell.angle_beta   90.00
_cell.angle_gamma   90.00
#
_symmetry.space_group_name_H-M   'P 1'
#
loop_
_entity.id
_entity.type
_entity.pdbx_description
1 polymer ?
#
loop_
_entity_poly.entity_id
_entity_poly.type
_entity_poly.pdbx_seq_one_letter_code
_entity_poly.pdbx_strand_id
1 'polypeptide(L)'
;MFQRLQRSRRLRRAKPGDDRALTDLRWWQALTRTQFFLDPDESVGRTARYAVDVHYLAADLEGGTLAEGSTQAPVAFYRDGRQLQIANPPVAFEVPGGVVEVGASMYGLTRMHHVPEGGRATTLRPHPRSLEGRRARFGQRHPGASRVVGAIAIVVLLVGLALTLPQMAELITGMDLVAERVGTFTSPIQLPAWLNTTLFIAGLLAAMERALTLRNHWLIDADTTWASLA
;
A
#
# COMPACT_ATOMS: atom_id res chain seq x y z
N MET A 1 8.77 10.63 -23.18
CA MET A 1 8.43 9.51 -24.09
C MET A 1 8.18 8.18 -23.35
N PHE A 2 9.09 7.74 -22.46
CA PHE A 2 8.94 6.49 -21.69
C PHE A 2 7.68 6.40 -20.80
N GLN A 3 7.27 7.49 -20.14
CA GLN A 3 6.07 7.50 -19.30
C GLN A 3 4.77 7.26 -20.08
N ARG A 4 4.67 7.76 -21.33
CA ARG A 4 3.50 7.52 -22.20
C ARG A 4 3.38 6.06 -22.61
N LEU A 5 4.50 5.40 -22.91
CA LEU A 5 4.56 3.98 -23.25
C LEU A 5 4.26 3.08 -22.03
N GLN A 6 4.70 3.48 -20.83
CA GLN A 6 4.33 2.78 -19.60
C GLN A 6 2.83 2.95 -19.29
N ARG A 7 2.27 4.15 -19.49
CA ARG A 7 0.85 4.42 -19.29
C ARG A 7 -0.03 3.60 -20.25
N SER A 8 0.30 3.54 -21.54
CA SER A 8 -0.45 2.74 -22.50
C SER A 8 -0.40 1.24 -22.20
N ARG A 9 0.75 0.72 -21.75
CA ARG A 9 0.85 -0.67 -21.29
C ARG A 9 -0.01 -0.94 -20.05
N ARG A 10 -0.05 0.00 -19.09
CA ARG A 10 -0.86 -0.13 -17.88
C ARG A 10 -2.36 -0.10 -18.16
N LEU A 11 -2.81 0.70 -19.12
CA LEU A 11 -4.21 0.72 -19.56
C LEU A 11 -4.63 -0.61 -20.19
N ARG A 12 -3.77 -1.20 -21.03
CA ARG A 12 -4.05 -2.47 -21.72
C ARG A 12 -4.07 -3.70 -20.80
N ARG A 13 -3.70 -3.56 -19.53
CA ARG A 13 -3.75 -4.65 -18.53
C ARG A 13 -5.12 -4.84 -17.91
N ALA A 14 -5.99 -3.83 -17.97
CA ALA A 14 -7.34 -3.92 -17.45
C ALA A 14 -8.19 -4.82 -18.35
N LYS A 15 -8.85 -5.82 -17.75
CA LYS A 15 -9.85 -6.66 -18.42
C LYS A 15 -11.25 -6.25 -17.99
N PRO A 16 -12.28 -6.45 -18.83
CA PRO A 16 -13.67 -6.29 -18.42
C PRO A 16 -13.96 -7.13 -17.17
N GLY A 17 -14.68 -6.53 -16.22
CA GLY A 17 -15.23 -7.22 -15.07
C GLY A 17 -16.51 -7.98 -15.41
N ASP A 18 -17.14 -8.56 -14.40
CA ASP A 18 -18.36 -9.36 -14.52
C ASP A 18 -19.61 -8.66 -13.95
N ASP A 19 -19.60 -7.33 -13.86
CA ASP A 19 -20.68 -6.49 -13.33
C ASP A 19 -21.08 -6.78 -11.87
N ARG A 20 -20.26 -7.52 -11.12
CA ARG A 20 -20.52 -7.77 -9.69
C ARG A 20 -20.65 -6.47 -8.92
N ALA A 21 -21.57 -6.46 -7.96
CA ALA A 21 -21.75 -5.34 -7.05
C ALA A 21 -20.52 -5.17 -6.14
N LEU A 22 -20.14 -3.92 -5.89
CA LEU A 22 -19.13 -3.57 -4.90
C LEU A 22 -19.61 -4.04 -3.52
N THR A 23 -18.84 -4.91 -2.89
CA THR A 23 -19.15 -5.38 -1.54
C THR A 23 -18.56 -4.44 -0.50
N ASP A 24 -19.31 -4.19 0.56
CA ASP A 24 -18.84 -3.35 1.67
C ASP A 24 -17.58 -3.91 2.33
N LEU A 25 -16.71 -3.00 2.78
CA LEU A 25 -15.54 -3.36 3.55
C LEU A 25 -15.93 -3.76 4.98
N ARG A 26 -15.75 -5.05 5.29
CA ARG A 26 -15.99 -5.58 6.64
C ARG A 26 -14.82 -5.27 7.58
N TRP A 27 -15.08 -5.18 8.89
CA TRP A 27 -14.07 -4.75 9.86
C TRP A 27 -12.85 -5.67 9.92
N TRP A 28 -13.04 -6.99 9.76
CA TRP A 28 -11.95 -7.98 9.72
C TRP A 28 -11.17 -7.95 8.41
N GLN A 29 -11.76 -7.42 7.33
CA GLN A 29 -11.07 -7.28 6.04
C GLN A 29 -10.12 -6.09 6.01
N ALA A 30 -10.09 -5.25 7.04
CA ALA A 30 -9.29 -4.03 7.01
C ALA A 30 -7.77 -4.26 6.88
N LEU A 31 -7.27 -5.45 7.22
CA LEU A 31 -5.86 -5.84 7.05
C LEU A 31 -5.57 -6.44 5.67
N THR A 32 -6.59 -6.96 4.99
CA THR A 32 -6.42 -7.76 3.77
C THR A 32 -7.03 -7.10 2.54
N ARG A 33 -7.83 -6.05 2.74
CA ARG A 33 -8.58 -5.35 1.70
C ARG A 33 -8.65 -3.87 2.00
N THR A 34 -8.58 -3.05 0.96
CA THR A 34 -8.78 -1.60 1.04
C THR A 34 -9.66 -1.13 -0.12
N GLN A 35 -10.36 -0.03 0.10
CA GLN A 35 -11.23 0.57 -0.90
C GLN A 35 -10.95 2.07 -0.98
N PHE A 36 -10.87 2.58 -2.19
CA PHE A 36 -10.65 3.98 -2.49
C PHE A 36 -11.73 4.48 -3.43
N PHE A 37 -12.14 5.73 -3.25
CA PHE A 37 -13.21 6.34 -4.02
C PHE A 37 -12.73 7.60 -4.71
N LEU A 38 -13.18 7.75 -5.95
CA LEU A 38 -13.09 8.98 -6.70
C LEU A 38 -14.52 9.52 -6.82
N ASP A 39 -14.75 10.67 -6.18
CA ASP A 39 -16.07 11.28 -6.13
C ASP A 39 -16.44 11.93 -7.50
N PRO A 40 -17.73 12.05 -7.81
CA PRO A 40 -18.20 12.75 -9.00
C PRO A 40 -17.66 14.18 -9.06
N ASP A 41 -17.39 14.64 -10.28
CA ASP A 41 -16.94 15.99 -10.58
C ASP A 41 -17.53 16.42 -11.93
N GLU A 42 -18.58 17.23 -11.88
CA GLU A 42 -19.30 17.70 -13.06
C GLU A 42 -18.42 18.61 -13.94
N SER A 43 -17.42 19.29 -13.37
CA SER A 43 -16.55 20.20 -14.12
C SER A 43 -15.71 19.50 -15.19
N VAL A 44 -15.45 18.21 -15.00
CA VAL A 44 -14.72 17.33 -15.93
C VAL A 44 -15.63 16.27 -16.56
N GLY A 45 -16.96 16.43 -16.46
CA GLY A 45 -17.94 15.48 -17.01
C GLY A 45 -18.00 14.13 -16.28
N ARG A 46 -17.43 14.03 -15.07
CA ARG A 46 -17.46 12.82 -14.25
C ARG A 46 -18.71 12.80 -13.37
N THR A 47 -19.81 12.26 -13.87
CA THR A 47 -21.08 12.19 -13.10
C THR A 47 -21.17 10.98 -12.18
N ALA A 48 -20.45 9.91 -12.49
CA ALA A 48 -20.44 8.66 -11.73
C ALA A 48 -19.39 8.68 -10.60
N ARG A 49 -19.67 7.96 -9.52
CA ARG A 49 -18.67 7.64 -8.49
C ARG A 49 -17.86 6.44 -8.95
N TYR A 50 -16.54 6.55 -8.91
CA TYR A 50 -15.65 5.44 -9.19
C TYR A 50 -15.05 4.89 -7.89
N ALA A 51 -14.83 3.58 -7.85
CA ALA A 51 -14.17 2.94 -6.72
C ALA A 51 -13.09 1.97 -7.19
N VAL A 52 -12.01 1.90 -6.43
CA VAL A 52 -10.95 0.90 -6.58
C VAL A 52 -10.97 0.04 -5.32
N ASP A 53 -11.18 -1.26 -5.50
CA ASP A 53 -11.11 -2.26 -4.45
C ASP A 53 -9.84 -3.09 -4.63
N VAL A 54 -9.01 -3.16 -3.58
CA VAL A 54 -7.74 -3.89 -3.64
C VAL A 54 -7.67 -4.93 -2.54
N HIS A 55 -7.29 -6.15 -2.91
CA HIS A 55 -7.04 -7.28 -2.03
C HIS A 55 -5.53 -7.48 -1.88
N TYR A 56 -4.98 -7.22 -0.68
CA TYR A 56 -3.54 -7.26 -0.42
C TYR A 56 -2.94 -8.67 -0.41
N LEU A 57 -3.72 -9.68 -0.04
CA LEU A 57 -3.27 -11.06 0.09
C LEU A 57 -3.64 -11.93 -1.12
N ALA A 58 -4.12 -11.32 -2.20
CA ALA A 58 -4.31 -12.04 -3.45
C ALA A 58 -2.93 -12.37 -4.04
N ALA A 59 -2.76 -13.60 -4.53
CA ALA A 59 -1.47 -14.21 -4.86
C ALA A 59 -0.60 -13.44 -5.87
N ASP A 60 -1.16 -12.47 -6.61
CA ASP A 60 -0.48 -11.76 -7.71
C ASP A 60 -0.54 -10.23 -7.60
N LEU A 61 -0.18 -9.66 -6.45
CA LEU A 61 0.12 -8.21 -6.40
C LEU A 61 1.36 -7.84 -7.23
N GLU A 62 2.21 -8.81 -7.57
CA GLU A 62 3.34 -8.62 -8.46
C GLU A 62 2.90 -8.65 -9.92
N GLY A 63 3.45 -7.72 -10.70
CA GLY A 63 2.90 -7.34 -11.98
C GLY A 63 2.78 -8.48 -12.99
N GLY A 64 1.69 -8.46 -13.77
CA GLY A 64 1.45 -9.44 -14.81
C GLY A 64 0.22 -9.06 -15.62
N THR A 65 -0.08 -9.83 -16.66
CA THR A 65 -1.42 -9.85 -17.25
C THR A 65 -2.21 -10.96 -16.57
N LEU A 66 -3.47 -10.70 -16.23
CA LEU A 66 -4.38 -11.76 -15.79
C LEU A 66 -4.42 -12.89 -16.80
N ALA A 67 -4.52 -14.13 -16.30
CA ALA A 67 -4.78 -15.28 -17.14
C ALA A 67 -6.09 -15.11 -17.92
N GLU A 68 -6.20 -15.75 -19.07
CA GLU A 68 -7.43 -15.74 -19.86
C GLU A 68 -8.55 -16.45 -19.08
N GLY A 69 -9.76 -15.90 -19.12
CA GLY A 69 -10.90 -16.40 -18.31
C GLY A 69 -10.87 -16.05 -16.81
N SER A 70 -9.91 -15.27 -16.32
CA SER A 70 -9.91 -14.82 -14.92
C SER A 70 -11.10 -13.89 -14.64
N THR A 71 -11.86 -14.19 -13.59
CA THR A 71 -13.02 -13.39 -13.11
C THR A 71 -12.74 -12.66 -11.80
N GLN A 72 -11.54 -12.85 -11.24
CA GLN A 72 -11.09 -12.22 -10.01
C GLN A 72 -9.66 -11.74 -10.20
N ALA A 73 -9.33 -10.60 -9.58
CA ALA A 73 -8.01 -10.03 -9.60
C ALA A 73 -7.73 -9.30 -8.27
N PRO A 74 -6.47 -9.05 -7.93
CA PRO A 74 -6.10 -8.25 -6.77
C PRO A 74 -6.70 -6.85 -6.80
N VAL A 75 -6.89 -6.25 -7.97
CA VAL A 75 -7.51 -4.93 -8.15
C VAL A 75 -8.79 -5.04 -8.97
N ALA A 76 -9.89 -4.54 -8.42
CA ALA A 76 -11.16 -4.39 -9.12
C ALA A 76 -11.58 -2.92 -9.15
N PHE A 77 -12.07 -2.49 -10.31
CA PHE A 77 -12.48 -1.12 -10.60
C PHE A 77 -13.98 -1.06 -10.85
N TYR A 78 -14.64 -0.09 -10.23
CA TYR A 78 -16.09 0.01 -10.18
C TYR A 78 -16.57 1.39 -10.62
N ARG A 79 -17.75 1.42 -11.25
CA ARG A 79 -18.52 2.63 -11.57
C ARG A 79 -19.89 2.50 -10.92
N ASP A 80 -20.29 3.46 -10.08
CA ASP A 80 -21.55 3.46 -9.34
C ASP A 80 -21.86 2.14 -8.61
N GLY A 81 -20.81 1.52 -8.07
CA GLY A 81 -20.91 0.25 -7.34
C GLY A 81 -21.00 -1.00 -8.21
N ARG A 82 -20.82 -0.90 -9.53
CA ARG A 82 -20.79 -2.04 -10.47
C ARG A 82 -19.39 -2.26 -11.01
N GLN A 83 -18.93 -3.51 -11.02
CA GLN A 83 -17.57 -3.84 -11.46
C GLN A 83 -17.44 -3.60 -12.97
N LEU A 84 -16.57 -2.67 -13.32
CA LEU A 84 -16.27 -2.32 -14.70
C LEU A 84 -15.08 -3.14 -15.22
N GLN A 85 -14.00 -3.20 -14.43
CA GLN A 85 -12.74 -3.81 -14.85
C GLN A 85 -12.02 -4.51 -13.69
N ILE A 86 -11.15 -5.45 -14.02
CA ILE A 86 -10.25 -6.15 -13.09
C ILE A 86 -8.82 -6.17 -13.63
N ALA A 87 -7.83 -6.16 -12.75
CA ALA A 87 -6.42 -6.11 -13.12
C ALA A 87 -5.46 -6.57 -12.00
N ASN A 88 -4.25 -6.99 -12.41
CA ASN A 88 -3.10 -7.05 -11.50
C ASN A 88 -2.39 -5.69 -11.49
N PRO A 89 -1.99 -5.16 -10.32
CA PRO A 89 -1.21 -3.94 -10.27
C PRO A 89 0.25 -4.20 -10.74
N PRO A 90 0.97 -3.22 -11.28
CA PRO A 90 0.53 -1.87 -11.58
C PRO A 90 -0.40 -1.79 -12.82
N VAL A 91 -1.47 -1.01 -12.71
CA VAL A 91 -2.53 -0.81 -13.72
C VAL A 91 -3.01 0.65 -13.71
N ALA A 92 -3.61 1.08 -14.82
CA ALA A 92 -4.37 2.33 -14.90
C ALA A 92 -5.76 2.05 -15.46
N PHE A 93 -6.77 2.78 -14.98
CA PHE A 93 -8.15 2.71 -15.46
C PHE A 93 -8.58 4.06 -16.02
N GLU A 94 -9.32 4.05 -17.13
CA GLU A 94 -9.81 5.28 -17.76
C GLU A 94 -11.04 5.80 -17.01
N VAL A 95 -11.07 7.12 -16.79
CA VAL A 95 -12.21 7.84 -16.23
C VAL A 95 -12.40 9.16 -16.97
N PRO A 96 -13.62 9.72 -17.01
CA PRO A 96 -13.81 11.07 -17.53
C PRO A 96 -12.86 12.05 -16.83
N GLY A 97 -12.12 12.83 -17.64
CA GLY A 97 -11.15 13.81 -17.18
C GLY A 97 -9.76 13.27 -16.84
N GLY A 98 -9.47 11.97 -17.00
CA GLY A 98 -8.14 11.43 -16.68
C GLY A 98 -8.02 9.91 -16.60
N VAL A 99 -7.10 9.45 -15.75
CA VAL A 99 -6.92 8.03 -15.43
C VAL A 99 -6.74 7.84 -13.93
N VAL A 100 -7.22 6.73 -13.41
CA VAL A 100 -6.90 6.28 -12.05
C VAL A 100 -5.72 5.33 -12.13
N GLU A 101 -4.58 5.71 -11.56
CA GLU A 101 -3.39 4.87 -11.50
C GLU A 101 -3.31 4.10 -10.19
N VAL A 102 -3.15 2.78 -10.30
CA VAL A 102 -2.92 1.87 -9.18
C VAL A 102 -1.53 1.26 -9.31
N GLY A 103 -0.63 1.65 -8.42
CA GLY A 103 0.75 1.18 -8.37
C GLY A 103 0.97 0.21 -7.22
N ALA A 104 1.81 -0.81 -7.45
CA ALA A 104 2.30 -1.72 -6.43
C ALA A 104 3.84 -1.83 -6.48
N SER A 105 4.42 -2.29 -5.39
CA SER A 105 5.83 -2.66 -5.21
C SER A 105 5.91 -3.95 -4.39
N MET A 106 7.13 -4.48 -4.21
CA MET A 106 7.42 -5.58 -3.26
C MET A 106 6.88 -5.31 -1.85
N TYR A 107 6.77 -4.04 -1.47
CA TYR A 107 6.31 -3.60 -0.15
C TYR A 107 4.81 -3.23 -0.12
N GLY A 108 4.06 -3.58 -1.18
CA GLY A 108 2.63 -3.33 -1.32
C GLY A 108 2.29 -2.13 -2.20
N LEU A 109 1.06 -1.61 -2.08
CA LEU A 109 0.56 -0.49 -2.89
C LEU A 109 1.38 0.78 -2.72
N THR A 110 1.76 1.39 -3.84
CA THR A 110 2.58 2.61 -3.91
C THR A 110 1.87 3.80 -4.54
N ARG A 111 0.84 3.57 -5.36
CA ARG A 111 0.10 4.65 -6.05
C ARG A 111 -1.39 4.32 -6.11
N MET A 112 -2.22 5.33 -5.92
CA MET A 112 -3.69 5.26 -5.89
C MET A 112 -4.27 6.66 -6.14
N HIS A 113 -4.01 7.22 -7.31
CA HIS A 113 -4.31 8.63 -7.60
C HIS A 113 -5.01 8.78 -8.95
N HIS A 114 -5.85 9.81 -9.03
CA HIS A 114 -6.41 10.30 -10.26
C HIS A 114 -5.40 11.24 -10.92
N VAL A 115 -4.93 10.88 -12.11
CA VAL A 115 -4.12 11.74 -12.98
C VAL A 115 -5.06 12.39 -13.99
N PRO A 116 -5.40 13.68 -13.83
CA PRO A 116 -6.20 14.36 -14.82
C PRO A 116 -5.43 14.51 -16.15
N GLU A 117 -6.14 14.71 -17.26
CA GLU A 117 -5.49 14.99 -18.55
C GLU A 117 -4.75 16.33 -18.57
N GLY A 118 -5.21 17.29 -17.77
CA GLY A 118 -4.54 18.54 -17.47
C GLY A 118 -4.66 18.87 -15.99
N GLY A 119 -3.55 19.24 -15.36
CA GLY A 119 -3.51 19.59 -13.93
C GLY A 119 -2.77 18.57 -13.07
N ARG A 120 -2.94 18.71 -11.76
CA ARG A 120 -2.17 17.96 -10.76
C ARG A 120 -2.86 16.64 -10.40
N ALA A 121 -2.08 15.59 -10.24
CA ALA A 121 -2.61 14.31 -9.74
C ALA A 121 -3.17 14.47 -8.32
N THR A 122 -4.35 13.90 -8.08
CA THR A 122 -5.06 13.97 -6.79
C THR A 122 -5.27 12.57 -6.24
N THR A 123 -5.03 12.38 -4.94
CA THR A 123 -5.22 11.07 -4.32
C THR A 123 -6.69 10.72 -4.18
N LEU A 124 -7.03 9.43 -4.34
CA LEU A 124 -8.38 8.96 -4.09
C LEU A 124 -8.70 8.94 -2.59
N ARG A 125 -9.97 9.11 -2.24
CA ARG A 125 -10.44 9.10 -0.86
C ARG A 125 -10.50 7.67 -0.31
N PRO A 126 -9.78 7.33 0.77
CA PRO A 126 -9.87 5.99 1.37
C PRO A 126 -11.23 5.76 2.02
N HIS A 127 -11.67 4.50 2.05
CA HIS A 127 -12.90 4.10 2.73
C HIS A 127 -12.80 4.39 4.24
N PRO A 128 -13.83 4.97 4.88
CA PRO A 128 -13.76 5.35 6.30
C PRO A 128 -13.45 4.21 7.29
N ARG A 129 -13.81 2.97 6.92
CA ARG A 129 -13.54 1.76 7.72
C ARG A 129 -12.19 1.09 7.42
N SER A 130 -11.51 1.46 6.32
CA SER A 130 -10.18 0.91 6.02
C SER A 130 -9.16 1.38 7.04
N LEU A 131 -8.00 0.71 7.11
CA LEU A 131 -6.92 1.15 7.98
C LEU A 131 -6.44 2.55 7.58
N GLU A 132 -6.35 2.84 6.29
CA GLU A 132 -5.98 4.15 5.77
C GLU A 132 -6.99 5.22 6.21
N GLY A 133 -8.29 4.97 6.03
CA GLY A 133 -9.33 5.94 6.42
C GLY A 133 -9.40 6.17 7.93
N ARG A 134 -9.23 5.12 8.74
CA ARG A 134 -9.16 5.24 10.20
C ARG A 134 -7.90 5.99 10.64
N ARG A 135 -6.74 5.69 10.06
CA ARG A 135 -5.46 6.32 10.39
C ARG A 135 -5.43 7.80 9.98
N ALA A 136 -6.00 8.14 8.82
CA ALA A 136 -6.16 9.52 8.36
C ALA A 136 -7.02 10.33 9.33
N ARG A 137 -8.18 9.81 9.72
CA ARG A 137 -9.06 10.45 10.73
C ARG A 137 -8.39 10.58 12.10
N PHE A 138 -7.62 9.57 12.53
CA PHE A 138 -6.85 9.66 13.77
C PHE A 138 -5.80 10.77 13.71
N GLY A 139 -5.06 10.87 12.60
CA GLY A 139 -4.09 11.93 12.38
C GLY A 139 -4.70 13.34 12.40
N GLN A 140 -5.88 13.50 11.78
CA GLN A 140 -6.59 14.78 11.74
C GLN A 140 -7.16 15.18 13.11
N ARG A 141 -7.73 14.23 13.86
CA ARG A 141 -8.37 14.51 15.16
C ARG A 141 -7.39 14.66 16.32
N HIS A 142 -6.28 13.92 16.28
CA HIS A 142 -5.30 13.88 17.36
C HIS A 142 -3.87 14.02 16.80
N PRO A 143 -3.50 15.20 16.27
CA PRO A 143 -2.20 15.40 15.64
C PRO A 143 -1.02 15.15 16.60
N GLY A 144 -1.16 15.54 17.87
CA GLY A 144 -0.14 15.28 18.91
C GLY A 144 0.07 13.78 19.16
N ALA A 145 -1.01 13.04 19.43
CA ALA A 145 -0.95 11.60 19.64
C ALA A 145 -0.41 10.86 18.40
N SER A 146 -0.80 11.30 17.20
CA SER A 146 -0.28 10.76 15.93
C SER A 146 1.24 10.91 15.81
N ARG A 147 1.82 12.03 16.24
CA ARG A 147 3.29 12.20 16.25
C ARG A 147 3.96 11.28 17.26
N VAL A 148 3.40 11.15 18.46
CA VAL A 148 3.93 10.27 19.50
C VAL A 148 3.91 8.81 19.06
N VAL A 149 2.78 8.33 18.52
CA VAL A 149 2.67 6.96 17.98
C VAL A 149 3.69 6.73 16.87
N GLY A 150 3.85 7.69 15.96
CA GLY A 150 4.87 7.63 14.92
C GLY A 150 6.30 7.57 15.47
N ALA A 151 6.61 8.34 16.52
CA ALA A 151 7.93 8.33 17.17
C ALA A 151 8.19 7.01 17.90
N ILE A 152 7.21 6.49 18.64
CA ILE A 152 7.30 5.18 19.31
C ILE A 152 7.55 4.09 18.28
N ALA A 153 6.82 4.09 17.15
CA ALA A 153 7.03 3.12 16.08
C ALA A 153 8.48 3.17 15.55
N ILE A 154 9.05 4.37 15.33
CA ILE A 154 10.44 4.51 14.89
C ILE A 154 11.40 3.95 15.95
N VAL A 155 11.22 4.30 17.22
CA VAL A 155 12.07 3.80 18.32
C VAL A 155 12.02 2.27 18.40
N VAL A 156 10.82 1.68 18.34
CA VAL A 156 10.65 0.22 18.34
C VAL A 156 11.37 -0.43 17.17
N LEU A 157 11.28 0.13 15.96
CA LEU A 157 11.98 -0.39 14.79
C LEU A 157 13.50 -0.29 14.93
N LEU A 158 14.01 0.83 15.47
CA LEU A 158 15.45 1.01 15.69
C LEU A 158 15.99 0.07 16.77
N VAL A 159 15.27 -0.08 17.89
CA VAL A 159 15.63 -1.01 18.97
C VAL A 159 15.58 -2.45 18.45
N GLY A 160 14.50 -2.83 17.76
CA GLY A 160 14.37 -4.14 17.13
C GLY A 160 15.51 -4.43 16.16
N LEU A 161 15.88 -3.47 15.31
CA LEU A 161 17.01 -3.60 14.40
C LEU A 161 18.35 -3.75 15.14
N ALA A 162 18.61 -2.91 16.13
CA ALA A 162 19.84 -2.95 16.92
C ALA A 162 20.02 -4.27 17.70
N LEU A 163 18.92 -4.90 18.11
CA LEU A 163 18.93 -6.21 18.80
C LEU A 163 19.01 -7.38 17.82
N THR A 164 18.31 -7.28 16.68
CA THR A 164 18.27 -8.36 15.69
C THR A 164 19.58 -8.49 14.94
N LEU A 165 20.31 -7.39 14.69
CA LEU A 165 21.59 -7.44 13.96
C LEU A 165 22.66 -8.31 14.65
N PRO A 166 22.98 -8.14 15.94
CA PRO A 166 23.88 -9.04 16.66
C PRO A 166 23.39 -10.50 16.68
N GLN A 167 22.09 -10.73 16.90
CA GLN A 167 21.52 -12.07 16.92
C GLN A 167 21.64 -12.77 15.56
N MET A 168 21.44 -12.03 14.47
CA MET A 168 21.64 -12.55 13.11
C MET A 168 23.12 -12.80 12.82
N ALA A 169 24.03 -11.93 13.29
CA ALA A 169 25.47 -12.14 13.15
C ALA A 169 25.93 -13.41 13.89
N GLU A 170 25.43 -13.65 15.10
CA GLU A 170 25.69 -14.89 15.85
C GLU A 170 25.16 -16.11 15.11
N LEU A 171 23.93 -16.06 14.59
CA LEU A 171 23.35 -17.17 13.82
C LEU A 171 24.16 -17.50 12.56
N ILE A 172 24.64 -16.47 11.85
CA ILE A 172 25.42 -16.64 10.61
C ILE A 172 26.83 -17.14 10.92
N THR A 173 27.50 -16.57 11.94
CA THR A 173 28.86 -16.95 12.32
C THR A 173 28.93 -18.28 13.06
N GLY A 174 27.83 -18.77 13.61
CA GLY A 174 27.70 -20.11 14.17
C GLY A 174 27.56 -21.22 13.11
N MET A 175 27.39 -20.89 11.83
CA MET A 175 27.37 -21.89 10.76
C MET A 175 28.79 -22.35 10.44
N ASP A 176 29.03 -23.67 10.40
CA ASP A 176 30.37 -24.26 10.23
C ASP A 176 31.17 -23.64 9.06
N LEU A 177 30.50 -23.45 7.90
CA LEU A 177 31.10 -22.84 6.69
C LEU A 177 31.62 -21.41 6.88
N VAL A 178 31.03 -20.66 7.80
CA VAL A 178 31.38 -19.26 8.10
C VAL A 178 32.32 -19.20 9.30
N ALA A 179 32.06 -20.01 10.32
CA ALA A 179 32.88 -20.12 11.54
C ALA A 179 34.34 -20.46 11.21
N GLU A 180 34.56 -21.36 10.25
CA GLU A 180 35.91 -21.75 9.79
C GLU A 180 36.71 -20.59 9.16
N ARG A 181 36.02 -19.56 8.64
CA ARG A 181 36.66 -18.43 7.92
C ARG A 181 36.78 -17.16 8.76
N VAL A 182 35.81 -16.89 9.63
CA VAL A 182 35.68 -15.59 10.32
C VAL A 182 35.61 -15.73 11.85
N GLY A 183 35.55 -16.96 12.36
CA GLY A 183 35.33 -17.25 13.78
C GLY A 183 33.85 -17.16 14.19
N THR A 184 33.57 -17.46 15.45
CA THR A 184 32.23 -17.39 16.03
C THR A 184 32.02 -16.06 16.75
N PHE A 185 30.82 -15.50 16.64
CA PHE A 185 30.38 -14.34 17.39
C PHE A 185 29.24 -14.74 18.32
N THR A 186 29.31 -14.37 19.59
CA THR A 186 28.22 -14.55 20.55
C THR A 186 27.60 -13.19 20.84
N SER A 187 26.27 -13.08 20.69
CA SER A 187 25.57 -11.84 21.01
C SER A 187 25.74 -11.52 22.51
N PRO A 188 26.18 -10.31 22.87
CA PRO A 188 26.28 -9.90 24.27
C PRO A 188 24.89 -9.72 24.92
N ILE A 189 23.82 -9.69 24.11
CA ILE A 189 22.46 -9.45 24.56
C ILE A 189 21.63 -10.72 24.32
N GLN A 190 21.35 -11.44 25.40
CA GLN A 190 20.41 -12.55 25.40
C GLN A 190 19.09 -12.10 26.01
N LEU A 191 18.03 -12.10 25.20
CA LEU A 191 16.70 -11.72 25.64
C LEU A 191 15.89 -12.99 25.95
N PRO A 192 15.12 -13.00 27.04
CA PRO A 192 14.20 -14.10 27.31
C PRO A 192 13.16 -14.20 26.19
N ALA A 193 12.66 -15.41 25.95
CA ALA A 193 11.77 -15.70 24.81
C ALA A 193 10.56 -14.76 24.73
N TRP A 194 9.93 -14.44 25.87
CA TRP A 194 8.77 -13.55 25.92
C TRP A 194 9.08 -12.13 25.43
N LEU A 195 10.29 -11.62 25.67
CA LEU A 195 10.70 -10.28 25.27
C LEU A 195 11.00 -10.24 23.77
N ASN A 196 11.62 -11.30 23.23
CA ASN A 196 11.78 -11.47 21.78
C ASN A 196 10.42 -11.53 21.07
N THR A 197 9.46 -12.31 21.58
CA THR A 197 8.11 -12.38 21.01
C THR A 197 7.40 -11.02 21.06
N THR A 198 7.53 -10.30 22.18
CA THR A 198 6.93 -8.97 22.34
C THR A 198 7.54 -7.97 21.37
N LEU A 199 8.87 -7.95 21.23
CA LEU A 199 9.58 -7.09 20.29
C LEU A 199 9.23 -7.40 18.84
N PHE A 200 9.06 -8.68 18.49
CA PHE A 200 8.63 -9.10 17.17
C PHE A 200 7.22 -8.56 16.84
N ILE A 201 6.26 -8.75 17.74
CA ILE A 201 4.89 -8.24 17.57
C ILE A 201 4.89 -6.70 17.51
N ALA A 202 5.63 -6.04 18.41
CA ALA A 202 5.75 -4.59 18.43
C ALA A 202 6.38 -4.06 17.13
N GLY A 203 7.40 -4.75 16.61
CA GLY A 203 8.03 -4.44 15.32
C GLY A 203 7.06 -4.55 14.15
N LEU A 204 6.22 -5.59 14.13
CA LEU A 204 5.19 -5.75 13.10
C LEU A 204 4.15 -4.61 13.15
N LEU A 205 3.68 -4.25 14.36
CA LEU A 205 2.75 -3.14 14.54
C LEU A 205 3.38 -1.79 14.17
N ALA A 206 4.64 -1.58 14.53
CA ALA A 206 5.39 -0.38 14.19
C ALA A 206 5.62 -0.25 12.68
N ALA A 207 5.96 -1.36 12.00
CA ALA A 207 6.08 -1.40 10.55
C ALA A 207 4.74 -1.10 9.86
N MET A 208 3.64 -1.66 10.36
CA MET A 208 2.29 -1.37 9.87
C MET A 208 1.93 0.10 10.04
N GLU A 209 2.22 0.69 11.20
CA GLU A 209 2.00 2.13 11.42
C GLU A 209 2.85 2.99 10.48
N ARG A 210 4.11 2.61 10.25
CA ARG A 210 4.95 3.31 9.28
C ARG A 210 4.41 3.20 7.86
N ALA A 211 3.94 2.02 7.45
CA ALA A 211 3.33 1.82 6.14
C ALA A 211 2.06 2.68 5.97
N LEU A 212 1.18 2.70 6.97
CA LEU A 212 -0.03 3.51 6.94
C LEU A 212 0.27 5.02 6.99
N THR A 213 1.26 5.44 7.77
CA THR A 213 1.67 6.85 7.86
C THR A 213 2.34 7.34 6.59
N LEU A 214 3.19 6.52 5.95
CA LEU A 214 3.79 6.84 4.66
C LEU A 214 2.72 6.91 3.56
N ARG A 215 1.79 5.94 3.53
CA ARG A 215 0.65 5.99 2.62
C ARG A 215 -0.20 7.24 2.84
N ASN A 216 -0.41 7.65 4.09
CA ASN A 216 -1.17 8.86 4.42
C ASN A 216 -0.39 10.16 4.09
N HIS A 217 0.91 10.20 4.33
CA HIS A 217 1.74 11.34 3.89
C HIS A 217 1.76 11.43 2.38
N TRP A 218 1.91 10.32 1.65
CA TRP A 218 1.72 10.33 0.20
C TRP A 218 0.30 10.77 -0.21
N LEU A 219 -0.72 10.38 0.56
CA LEU A 219 -2.12 10.81 0.36
C LEU A 219 -2.28 12.33 0.46
N ILE A 220 -1.45 13.01 1.26
CA ILE A 220 -1.51 14.44 1.59
C ILE A 220 -0.44 15.27 0.81
N ASP A 221 0.78 14.77 0.65
CA ASP A 221 1.95 15.42 0.01
C ASP A 221 2.00 15.24 -1.52
N ALA A 222 1.02 14.54 -2.12
CA ALA A 222 0.78 14.62 -3.56
C ALA A 222 0.56 16.08 -4.01
N ASP A 223 0.13 16.96 -3.10
CA ASP A 223 -0.05 18.41 -3.30
C ASP A 223 1.26 19.21 -3.36
N THR A 224 2.42 18.67 -2.97
CA THR A 224 3.71 19.40 -2.98
C THR A 224 4.80 18.80 -3.86
N THR A 225 4.97 17.49 -3.93
CA THR A 225 6.17 16.87 -4.54
C THR A 225 6.25 16.75 -6.07
N TRP A 226 5.16 17.02 -6.81
CA TRP A 226 5.14 16.87 -8.28
C TRP A 226 5.06 18.18 -9.08
N ALA A 227 4.90 19.34 -8.43
CA ALA A 227 4.99 20.64 -9.12
C ALA A 227 6.43 20.98 -9.56
N SER A 228 7.44 20.28 -9.05
CA SER A 228 8.85 20.56 -9.36
C SER A 228 9.44 19.67 -10.46
N LEU A 229 8.64 18.81 -11.11
CA LEU A 229 9.11 17.93 -12.20
C LEU A 229 8.23 18.01 -13.45
N ALA A 230 7.69 19.20 -13.72
CA ALA A 230 7.21 19.61 -15.04
C ALA A 230 8.31 20.41 -15.76
#